data_AF-A0A2V9NAY5-F1
#
_entry.id   AF-A0A2V9NAY5-F1
#
_cell.length_a   1.000
_cell.length_b   1.000
_cell.length_c   1.000
_cell.angle_alpha   90.00
_cell.angle_beta   90.00
_cell.angle_gamma   90.00
#
_symmetry.space_group_name_H-M   'P 1'
#
loop_
_entity.id
_entity.type
_entity.pdbx_description
1 polymer ?
#
loop_
_entity_poly.entity_id
_entity_poly.type
_entity_poly.pdbx_seq_one_letter_code
_entity_poly.pdbx_strand_id
1 'polypeptide(L)'
;MNFYMPRLAPILALSVALITTASAQKIKVIVDQDARGPGTSDQQAILVFLQSDKFDIVGITTVSGDQWVKEETQHVLRLLEISGRTDVPVYQGAEFPLLNSKEETERWEALYGKFEYKGCWTEHFAANRSTVYDEPYHPPDVVPPIKEGAPHIQAAPGSAAEFIVKMVHKYPGEVVLWAGGPLTNYALALKLDPKVATLAKEFVMDCTPTKAQLIPARSMPGASLTGGSIRRRHESSCVPRGKN
;
A
#
# COMPACT_ATOMS: atom_id res chain seq x y z
N MET A 1 9.98 -78.68 44.61
CA MET A 1 10.32 -77.35 44.09
C MET A 1 9.43 -77.08 42.89
N ASN A 2 8.45 -76.19 43.00
CA ASN A 2 7.76 -75.60 41.85
C ASN A 2 7.41 -74.16 42.23
N PHE A 3 8.06 -73.22 41.55
CA PHE A 3 7.95 -71.78 41.73
C PHE A 3 6.64 -71.27 41.14
N TYR A 4 5.91 -70.43 41.89
CA TYR A 4 4.74 -69.70 41.44
C TYR A 4 5.20 -68.31 40.97
N MET A 5 5.10 -68.01 39.68
CA MET A 5 5.35 -66.68 39.09
C MET A 5 4.04 -65.90 39.00
N PRO A 6 3.98 -64.62 39.44
CA PRO A 6 2.81 -63.78 39.20
C PRO A 6 2.85 -63.20 37.78
N ARG A 7 1.71 -63.19 37.09
CA ARG A 7 1.51 -62.52 35.80
C ARG A 7 1.62 -61.00 35.99
N LEU A 8 2.62 -60.38 35.36
CA LEU A 8 2.67 -58.94 35.11
C LEU A 8 1.71 -58.61 33.95
N ALA A 9 0.70 -57.79 34.22
CA ALA A 9 -0.12 -57.15 33.18
C ALA A 9 0.66 -55.98 32.56
N PRO A 10 0.62 -55.75 31.23
CA PRO A 10 1.26 -54.59 30.65
C PRO A 10 0.35 -53.38 30.86
N ILE A 11 0.82 -52.40 31.63
CA ILE A 11 0.26 -51.05 31.67
C ILE A 11 0.60 -50.42 30.32
N LEU A 12 -0.37 -50.38 29.41
CA LEU A 12 -0.29 -49.62 28.17
C LEU A 12 -0.43 -48.14 28.52
N ALA A 13 0.69 -47.45 28.75
CA ALA A 13 0.72 -46.01 28.89
C ALA A 13 0.39 -45.36 27.54
N LEU A 14 -0.87 -44.94 27.37
CA LEU A 14 -1.32 -44.17 26.21
C LEU A 14 -0.90 -42.71 26.40
N SER A 15 0.32 -42.37 25.98
CA SER A 15 0.79 -40.99 25.85
C SER A 15 0.11 -40.35 24.63
N VAL A 16 -1.01 -39.66 24.87
CA VAL A 16 -1.61 -38.75 23.88
C VAL A 16 -0.69 -37.54 23.75
N ALA A 17 0.15 -37.55 22.71
CA ALA A 17 0.87 -36.36 22.30
C ALA A 17 -0.15 -35.33 21.78
N LEU A 18 -0.34 -34.22 22.50
CA LEU A 18 -1.01 -33.04 21.95
C LEU A 18 -0.15 -32.53 20.79
N ILE A 19 -0.54 -32.88 19.56
CA ILE A 19 -0.06 -32.20 18.37
C ILE A 19 -0.77 -30.85 18.34
N THR A 20 -0.18 -29.83 18.96
CA THR A 20 -0.53 -28.45 18.66
C THR A 20 -0.08 -28.17 17.24
N THR A 21 -1.00 -28.23 16.28
CA THR A 21 -0.78 -27.65 14.97
C THR A 21 -0.58 -26.15 15.16
N ALA A 22 0.68 -25.70 15.14
CA ALA A 22 0.99 -24.29 15.05
C ALA A 22 0.47 -23.79 13.70
N SER A 23 -0.74 -23.23 13.69
CA SER A 23 -1.21 -22.42 12.57
C SER A 23 -0.21 -21.29 12.37
N ALA A 24 0.37 -21.18 11.18
CA ALA A 24 1.26 -20.07 10.86
C ALA A 24 0.47 -18.77 11.04
N GLN A 25 0.88 -17.92 11.99
CA GLN A 25 0.21 -16.66 12.28
C GLN A 25 0.21 -15.79 11.03
N LYS A 26 -0.99 -15.37 10.57
CA LYS A 26 -1.14 -14.49 9.41
C LYS A 26 -0.43 -13.16 9.63
N ILE A 27 0.10 -12.59 8.55
CA ILE A 27 0.76 -11.29 8.55
C ILE A 27 -0.31 -10.20 8.62
N LYS A 28 -0.31 -9.41 9.70
CA LYS A 28 -1.20 -8.24 9.82
C LYS A 28 -0.70 -7.14 8.91
N VAL A 29 -1.57 -6.62 8.04
CA VAL A 29 -1.18 -5.61 7.05
C VAL A 29 -2.23 -4.50 6.96
N ILE A 30 -1.74 -3.25 6.91
CA ILE A 30 -2.50 -2.11 6.40
C ILE A 30 -2.05 -1.89 4.96
N VAL A 31 -3.01 -1.84 4.05
CA VAL A 31 -2.78 -1.60 2.62
C VAL A 31 -3.18 -0.15 2.33
N ASP A 32 -2.22 0.69 1.99
CA ASP A 32 -2.43 2.11 1.64
C ASP A 32 -2.27 2.30 0.14
N GLN A 33 -3.34 2.75 -0.55
CA GLN A 33 -3.39 2.81 -2.01
C GLN A 33 -4.12 4.01 -2.60
N ASP A 34 -3.65 4.48 -3.74
CA ASP A 34 -4.32 5.42 -4.66
C ASP A 34 -5.05 4.64 -5.78
N ALA A 35 -6.12 3.95 -5.37
CA ALA A 35 -6.71 2.82 -6.08
C ALA A 35 -7.64 3.19 -7.25
N ARG A 36 -7.12 3.91 -8.25
CA ARG A 36 -7.87 4.24 -9.48
C ARG A 36 -8.54 3.01 -10.08
N GLY A 37 -9.76 3.15 -10.57
CA GLY A 37 -10.53 2.05 -11.14
C GLY A 37 -10.94 2.25 -12.59
N PRO A 38 -11.58 1.23 -13.20
CA PRO A 38 -11.76 -0.13 -12.69
C PRO A 38 -10.56 -1.03 -13.04
N GLY A 39 -10.11 -1.86 -12.09
CA GLY A 39 -9.17 -2.97 -12.35
C GLY A 39 -7.75 -2.56 -12.76
N THR A 40 -7.28 -1.36 -12.40
CA THR A 40 -5.89 -0.95 -12.63
C THR A 40 -4.89 -1.80 -11.81
N SER A 41 -3.60 -1.53 -11.98
CA SER A 41 -2.53 -2.14 -11.16
C SER A 41 -2.80 -2.04 -9.67
N ASP A 42 -3.37 -0.92 -9.23
CA ASP A 42 -3.50 -0.54 -7.82
C ASP A 42 -4.60 -1.37 -7.16
N GLN A 43 -5.73 -1.53 -7.85
CA GLN A 43 -6.79 -2.46 -7.46
C GLN A 43 -6.34 -3.93 -7.54
N GLN A 44 -5.55 -4.30 -8.54
CA GLN A 44 -5.02 -5.65 -8.65
C GLN A 44 -4.07 -5.99 -7.47
N ALA A 45 -3.26 -5.03 -7.01
CA ALA A 45 -2.45 -5.21 -5.81
C ALA A 45 -3.31 -5.46 -4.57
N ILE A 46 -4.42 -4.70 -4.39
CA ILE A 46 -5.39 -4.95 -3.32
C ILE A 46 -5.97 -6.37 -3.42
N LEU A 47 -6.36 -6.81 -4.63
CA LEU A 47 -6.91 -8.14 -4.86
C LEU A 47 -5.92 -9.26 -4.47
N VAL A 48 -4.62 -9.08 -4.69
CA VAL A 48 -3.59 -10.05 -4.26
C VAL A 48 -3.60 -10.23 -2.74
N PHE A 49 -3.74 -9.14 -1.98
CA PHE A 49 -3.89 -9.24 -0.52
C PHE A 49 -5.19 -9.94 -0.14
N LEU A 50 -6.31 -9.58 -0.78
CA LEU A 50 -7.64 -10.12 -0.46
C LEU A 50 -7.76 -11.62 -0.73
N GLN A 51 -7.08 -12.12 -1.76
CA GLN A 51 -7.12 -13.53 -2.16
C GLN A 51 -6.10 -14.41 -1.43
N SER A 52 -5.11 -13.83 -0.77
CA SER A 52 -4.08 -14.58 -0.07
C SER A 52 -4.53 -15.00 1.34
N ASP A 53 -4.30 -16.25 1.69
CA ASP A 53 -4.52 -16.79 3.03
C ASP A 53 -3.43 -16.36 4.04
N LYS A 54 -2.33 -15.79 3.57
CA LYS A 54 -1.18 -15.36 4.39
C LYS A 54 -1.41 -14.05 5.11
N PHE A 55 -2.28 -13.19 4.59
CA PHE A 55 -2.50 -11.85 5.12
C PHE A 55 -3.77 -11.76 5.96
N ASP A 56 -3.65 -11.01 7.05
CA ASP A 56 -4.75 -10.50 7.87
C ASP A 56 -4.84 -9.00 7.62
N ILE A 57 -5.70 -8.59 6.68
CA ILE A 57 -5.83 -7.18 6.29
C ILE A 57 -6.63 -6.48 7.38
N VAL A 58 -5.93 -5.72 8.23
CA VAL A 58 -6.57 -5.03 9.35
C VAL A 58 -7.34 -3.78 8.91
N GLY A 59 -7.02 -3.27 7.72
CA GLY A 59 -7.77 -2.23 7.02
C GLY A 59 -7.07 -1.78 5.74
N ILE A 60 -7.82 -1.10 4.89
CA ILE A 60 -7.33 -0.44 3.68
C ILE A 60 -7.45 1.07 3.89
N THR A 61 -6.42 1.81 3.50
CA THR A 61 -6.43 3.28 3.50
C THR A 61 -6.29 3.79 2.07
N THR A 62 -6.99 4.87 1.74
CA THR A 62 -6.91 5.53 0.43
C THR A 62 -6.22 6.87 0.51
N VAL A 63 -5.58 7.33 -0.57
CA VAL A 63 -4.87 8.62 -0.62
C VAL A 63 -4.89 9.15 -2.04
N SER A 64 -5.12 10.45 -2.23
CA SER A 64 -5.06 11.02 -3.58
C SER A 64 -3.70 10.76 -4.23
N GLY A 65 -3.72 10.17 -5.41
CA GLY A 65 -2.55 9.91 -6.23
C GLY A 65 -2.96 9.87 -7.69
N ASP A 66 -3.20 8.67 -8.21
CA ASP A 66 -3.76 8.46 -9.54
C ASP A 66 -5.06 9.25 -9.79
N GLN A 67 -5.97 9.27 -8.80
CA GLN A 67 -7.21 10.04 -8.78
C GLN A 67 -7.40 10.75 -7.43
N TRP A 68 -8.51 11.46 -7.27
CA TRP A 68 -8.84 12.09 -6.00
C TRP A 68 -9.31 11.05 -4.98
N VAL A 69 -8.87 11.19 -3.73
CA VAL A 69 -9.12 10.20 -2.66
C VAL A 69 -10.60 9.84 -2.48
N LYS A 70 -11.53 10.80 -2.69
CA LYS A 70 -12.96 10.55 -2.58
C LYS A 70 -13.45 9.55 -3.63
N GLU A 71 -12.97 9.69 -4.86
CA GLU A 71 -13.27 8.78 -5.97
C GLU A 71 -12.62 7.41 -5.75
N GLU A 72 -11.34 7.38 -5.41
CA GLU A 72 -10.60 6.14 -5.14
C GLU A 72 -11.20 5.36 -3.97
N THR A 73 -11.73 6.05 -2.97
CA THR A 73 -12.46 5.42 -1.87
C THR A 73 -13.72 4.71 -2.38
N GLN A 74 -14.46 5.30 -3.32
CA GLN A 74 -15.61 4.62 -3.93
C GLN A 74 -15.17 3.38 -4.70
N HIS A 75 -14.04 3.46 -5.42
CA HIS A 75 -13.45 2.34 -6.13
C HIS A 75 -13.07 1.19 -5.20
N VAL A 76 -12.37 1.45 -4.10
CA VAL A 76 -12.02 0.41 -3.12
C VAL A 76 -13.27 -0.21 -2.49
N LEU A 77 -14.26 0.61 -2.09
CA LEU A 77 -15.51 0.11 -1.52
C LEU A 77 -16.22 -0.81 -2.50
N ARG A 78 -16.30 -0.41 -3.77
CA ARG A 78 -16.93 -1.20 -4.82
C ARG A 78 -16.16 -2.48 -5.12
N LEU A 79 -14.83 -2.42 -5.14
CA LEU A 79 -13.95 -3.59 -5.28
C LEU A 79 -14.19 -4.61 -4.17
N LEU A 80 -14.34 -4.16 -2.90
CA LEU A 80 -14.62 -5.04 -1.78
C LEU A 80 -15.97 -5.74 -1.91
N GLU A 81 -17.01 -5.04 -2.37
CA GLU A 81 -18.31 -5.66 -2.67
C GLU A 81 -18.19 -6.75 -3.75
N ILE A 82 -17.52 -6.42 -4.86
CA ILE A 82 -17.35 -7.35 -5.99
C ILE A 82 -16.54 -8.58 -5.57
N SER A 83 -15.52 -8.41 -4.73
CA SER A 83 -14.67 -9.49 -4.22
C SER A 83 -15.30 -10.30 -3.07
N GLY A 84 -16.44 -9.85 -2.51
CA GLY A 84 -17.07 -10.47 -1.35
C GLY A 84 -16.29 -10.29 -0.04
N ARG A 85 -15.50 -9.21 0.09
CA ARG A 85 -14.63 -8.92 1.25
C ARG A 85 -15.02 -7.65 1.99
N THR A 86 -16.32 -7.42 2.15
CA THR A 86 -16.87 -6.26 2.89
C THR A 86 -16.58 -6.30 4.40
N ASP A 87 -15.89 -7.35 4.88
CA ASP A 87 -15.36 -7.46 6.24
C ASP A 87 -14.18 -6.51 6.51
N VAL A 88 -13.45 -6.10 5.46
CA VAL A 88 -12.26 -5.26 5.58
C VAL A 88 -12.68 -3.78 5.66
N PRO A 89 -12.32 -3.04 6.73
CA PRO A 89 -12.67 -1.63 6.83
C PRO A 89 -11.79 -0.77 5.91
N VAL A 90 -12.41 0.22 5.27
CA VAL A 90 -11.74 1.21 4.42
C VAL A 90 -11.74 2.56 5.12
N TYR A 91 -10.60 3.24 5.20
CA TYR A 91 -10.49 4.59 5.77
C TYR A 91 -10.01 5.57 4.71
N GLN A 92 -10.79 6.62 4.47
CA GLN A 92 -10.39 7.69 3.58
C GLN A 92 -9.22 8.49 4.18
N GLY A 93 -8.18 8.71 3.39
CA GLY A 93 -7.00 9.47 3.81
C GLY A 93 -6.92 10.87 3.23
N ALA A 94 -5.69 11.30 2.97
CA ALA A 94 -5.39 12.66 2.57
C ALA A 94 -5.89 12.97 1.16
N GLU A 95 -6.60 14.10 1.03
CA GLU A 95 -7.06 14.62 -0.25
C GLU A 95 -5.97 15.37 -1.00
N PHE A 96 -5.05 16.05 -0.30
CA PHE A 96 -3.98 16.85 -0.89
C PHE A 96 -2.61 16.37 -0.42
N PRO A 97 -1.56 16.50 -1.25
CA PRO A 97 -0.19 16.28 -0.81
C PRO A 97 0.23 17.36 0.20
N LEU A 98 1.30 17.08 0.97
CA LEU A 98 1.73 17.97 2.05
C LEU A 98 2.27 19.33 1.59
N LEU A 99 2.86 19.40 0.39
CA LEU A 99 3.59 20.58 -0.09
C LEU A 99 3.19 20.99 -1.49
N ASN A 100 3.05 20.04 -2.42
CA ASN A 100 2.82 20.36 -3.82
C ASN A 100 1.39 20.90 -4.05
N SER A 101 1.22 21.70 -5.10
CA SER A 101 -0.07 22.23 -5.53
C SER A 101 -0.23 22.16 -7.04
N LYS A 102 -1.47 22.25 -7.54
CA LYS A 102 -1.73 22.31 -8.98
C LYS A 102 -1.05 23.55 -9.57
N GLU A 103 -1.13 24.69 -8.90
CA GLU A 103 -0.55 25.96 -9.32
C GLU A 103 1.00 25.93 -9.33
N GLU A 104 1.62 25.24 -8.38
CA GLU A 104 3.07 25.01 -8.40
C GLU A 104 3.48 24.11 -9.57
N THR A 105 2.72 23.04 -9.82
CA THR A 105 2.95 22.14 -10.95
C THR A 105 2.82 22.89 -12.29
N GLU A 106 1.80 23.70 -12.47
CA GLU A 106 1.59 24.52 -13.68
C GLU A 106 2.71 25.55 -13.87
N ARG A 107 3.15 26.22 -12.80
CA ARG A 107 4.30 27.15 -12.85
C ARG A 107 5.57 26.43 -13.26
N TRP A 108 5.77 25.20 -12.78
CA TRP A 108 6.91 24.38 -13.19
C TRP A 108 6.82 24.02 -14.68
N GLU A 109 5.65 23.56 -15.15
CA GLU A 109 5.44 23.21 -16.56
C GLU A 109 5.68 24.39 -17.51
N ALA A 110 5.31 25.61 -17.08
CA ALA A 110 5.57 26.84 -17.84
C ALA A 110 7.06 27.15 -18.02
N LEU A 111 7.91 26.70 -17.10
CA LEU A 111 9.36 26.95 -17.13
C LEU A 111 10.16 25.81 -17.78
N TYR A 112 9.70 24.56 -17.61
CA TYR A 112 10.52 23.38 -17.89
C TYR A 112 9.86 22.36 -18.84
N GLY A 113 8.60 22.61 -19.25
CA GLY A 113 7.85 21.74 -20.14
C GLY A 113 6.79 20.89 -19.40
N LYS A 114 5.84 20.36 -20.17
CA LYS A 114 4.69 19.63 -19.62
C LYS A 114 5.06 18.24 -19.13
N PHE A 115 4.45 17.82 -18.02
CA PHE A 115 4.47 16.45 -17.55
C PHE A 115 3.46 15.61 -18.32
N GLU A 116 3.81 14.36 -18.59
CA GLU A 116 2.89 13.40 -19.19
C GLU A 116 1.90 12.82 -18.18
N TYR A 117 2.26 12.85 -16.89
CA TYR A 117 1.46 12.31 -15.81
C TYR A 117 1.61 13.13 -14.55
N LYS A 118 0.48 13.55 -13.97
CA LYS A 118 0.39 14.41 -12.78
C LYS A 118 -0.60 13.84 -11.74
N GLY A 119 -0.89 12.55 -11.81
CA GLY A 119 -1.93 11.92 -10.98
C GLY A 119 -3.30 12.55 -11.23
N CYS A 120 -4.02 12.85 -10.15
CA CYS A 120 -5.32 13.53 -10.13
C CYS A 120 -5.35 14.92 -10.82
N TRP A 121 -4.20 15.51 -11.15
CA TRP A 121 -4.11 16.76 -11.93
C TRP A 121 -3.85 16.55 -13.42
N THR A 122 -3.85 15.30 -13.88
CA THR A 122 -3.70 14.99 -15.31
C THR A 122 -4.98 15.41 -16.04
N GLU A 123 -4.86 16.34 -16.99
CA GLU A 123 -6.00 16.84 -17.77
C GLU A 123 -6.29 15.95 -18.98
N HIS A 124 -5.23 15.52 -19.68
CA HIS A 124 -5.29 14.66 -20.85
C HIS A 124 -4.04 13.79 -20.91
N PHE A 125 -4.20 12.51 -21.25
CA PHE A 125 -3.05 11.66 -21.60
C PHE A 125 -2.61 11.91 -23.05
N ALA A 126 -1.33 11.64 -23.35
CA ALA A 126 -0.84 11.71 -24.71
C ALA A 126 -1.49 10.63 -25.59
N ALA A 127 -1.82 10.98 -26.84
CA ALA A 127 -2.58 10.12 -27.77
C ALA A 127 -1.91 8.76 -28.13
N ASN A 128 -0.65 8.56 -27.75
CA ASN A 128 0.11 7.34 -27.98
C ASN A 128 0.16 6.39 -26.76
N ARG A 129 -0.51 6.72 -25.64
CA ARG A 129 -0.73 5.81 -24.52
C ARG A 129 -2.13 5.18 -24.59
N SER A 130 -2.33 4.10 -23.85
CA SER A 130 -3.65 3.50 -23.66
C SER A 130 -4.61 4.55 -23.09
N THR A 131 -5.55 5.01 -23.91
CA THR A 131 -6.60 5.99 -23.54
C THR A 131 -7.74 5.35 -22.75
N VAL A 132 -7.60 4.08 -22.33
CA VAL A 132 -8.60 3.33 -21.56
C VAL A 132 -9.00 4.06 -20.26
N TYR A 133 -8.14 4.97 -19.79
CA TYR A 133 -8.32 5.76 -18.57
C TYR A 133 -8.24 7.28 -18.80
N ASP A 134 -8.55 7.76 -20.02
CA ASP A 134 -8.56 9.19 -20.35
C ASP A 134 -9.83 9.85 -19.78
N GLU A 135 -9.89 9.93 -18.45
CA GLU A 135 -10.93 10.65 -17.74
C GLU A 135 -10.52 12.13 -17.61
N PRO A 136 -11.42 13.08 -17.92
CA PRO A 136 -11.10 14.49 -17.80
C PRO A 136 -10.88 14.86 -16.33
N TYR A 137 -9.95 15.78 -16.10
CA TYR A 137 -9.76 16.39 -14.80
C TYR A 137 -11.08 16.90 -14.21
N HIS A 138 -11.29 16.63 -12.92
CA HIS A 138 -12.34 17.25 -12.13
C HIS A 138 -11.80 17.77 -10.79
N PRO A 139 -12.49 18.73 -10.15
CA PRO A 139 -12.15 19.18 -8.80
C PRO A 139 -12.25 18.07 -7.75
N PRO A 140 -11.52 18.18 -6.63
CA PRO A 140 -11.50 17.15 -5.56
C PRO A 140 -12.86 16.88 -4.92
N ASP A 141 -13.76 17.86 -4.88
CA ASP A 141 -15.11 17.72 -4.32
C ASP A 141 -16.11 17.04 -5.25
N VAL A 142 -15.72 16.79 -6.49
CA VAL A 142 -16.54 16.08 -7.47
C VAL A 142 -16.13 14.62 -7.47
N VAL A 143 -17.10 13.72 -7.32
CA VAL A 143 -16.90 12.28 -7.54
C VAL A 143 -17.69 11.90 -8.78
N PRO A 144 -17.03 11.61 -9.92
CA PRO A 144 -17.72 11.22 -11.13
C PRO A 144 -18.40 9.85 -10.94
N PRO A 145 -19.44 9.53 -11.75
CA PRO A 145 -20.02 8.20 -11.75
C PRO A 145 -18.97 7.13 -12.10
N ILE A 146 -18.70 6.21 -11.18
CA ILE A 146 -17.72 5.14 -11.42
C ILE A 146 -18.30 4.02 -12.30
N LYS A 147 -17.50 3.53 -13.26
CA LYS A 147 -17.91 2.54 -14.30
C LYS A 147 -18.40 1.20 -13.74
N GLU A 148 -17.89 0.83 -12.57
CA GLU A 148 -18.19 -0.41 -11.85
C GLU A 148 -19.49 -0.35 -11.01
N GLY A 149 -20.16 0.81 -10.99
CA GLY A 149 -21.37 1.07 -10.22
C GLY A 149 -21.06 1.57 -8.81
N ALA A 150 -21.93 2.43 -8.27
CA ALA A 150 -21.73 3.00 -6.94
C ALA A 150 -21.73 1.92 -5.84
N PRO A 151 -20.88 2.05 -4.80
CA PRO A 151 -20.89 1.12 -3.67
C PRO A 151 -22.11 1.34 -2.77
N HIS A 152 -22.49 0.30 -2.05
CA HIS A 152 -23.55 0.28 -1.04
C HIS A 152 -22.98 0.29 0.40
N ILE A 153 -21.73 -0.11 0.56
CA ILE A 153 -20.97 0.04 1.82
C ILE A 153 -20.32 1.44 1.91
N GLN A 154 -19.95 1.83 3.13
CA GLN A 154 -19.34 3.13 3.41
C GLN A 154 -17.96 2.95 4.04
N ALA A 155 -17.09 3.95 3.84
CA ALA A 155 -15.83 4.04 4.55
C ALA A 155 -16.08 4.17 6.06
N ALA A 156 -15.18 3.58 6.85
CA ALA A 156 -15.16 3.74 8.29
C ALA A 156 -14.88 5.20 8.67
N PRO A 157 -15.44 5.68 9.80
CA PRO A 157 -15.23 7.06 10.24
C PRO A 157 -13.79 7.29 10.73
N GLY A 158 -13.31 8.52 10.55
CA GLY A 158 -11.96 8.95 10.93
C GLY A 158 -11.00 8.96 9.73
N SER A 159 -9.80 9.50 9.96
CA SER A 159 -8.78 9.57 8.91
C SER A 159 -7.91 8.31 8.82
N ALA A 160 -7.36 8.04 7.65
CA ALA A 160 -6.34 7.01 7.45
C ALA A 160 -5.16 7.15 8.44
N ALA A 161 -4.69 8.38 8.68
CA ALA A 161 -3.57 8.64 9.58
C ALA A 161 -3.88 8.24 11.03
N GLU A 162 -5.05 8.61 11.56
CA GLU A 162 -5.49 8.20 12.89
C GLU A 162 -5.68 6.68 13.00
N PHE A 163 -6.22 6.06 11.94
CA PHE A 163 -6.37 4.61 11.87
C PHE A 163 -5.02 3.89 11.92
N ILE A 164 -4.02 4.36 11.17
CA ILE A 164 -2.66 3.80 11.17
C ILE A 164 -2.07 3.87 12.59
N VAL A 165 -2.11 5.04 13.24
CA VAL A 165 -1.63 5.22 14.62
C VAL A 165 -2.36 4.25 15.56
N LYS A 166 -3.68 4.18 15.48
CA LYS A 166 -4.51 3.30 16.32
C LYS A 166 -4.10 1.83 16.16
N MET A 167 -3.87 1.37 14.93
CA MET A 167 -3.55 -0.04 14.68
C MET A 167 -2.15 -0.43 15.13
N VAL A 168 -1.13 0.41 14.89
CA VAL A 168 0.24 0.10 15.34
C VAL A 168 0.37 0.14 16.88
N HIS A 169 -0.44 0.95 17.56
CA HIS A 169 -0.53 0.91 19.03
C HIS A 169 -1.30 -0.31 19.54
N LYS A 170 -2.34 -0.73 18.81
CA LYS A 170 -3.12 -1.91 19.18
C LYS A 170 -2.32 -3.21 19.03
N TYR A 171 -1.44 -3.29 18.03
CA TYR A 171 -0.61 -4.47 17.74
C TYR A 171 0.87 -4.07 17.55
N PRO A 172 1.56 -3.67 18.61
CA PRO A 172 2.93 -3.16 18.52
C PRO A 172 3.89 -4.26 18.05
N GLY A 173 4.64 -3.97 17.00
CA GLY A 173 5.59 -4.89 16.37
C GLY A 173 4.97 -5.96 15.47
N GLU A 174 3.66 -5.90 15.23
CA GLU A 174 2.94 -6.92 14.44
C GLU A 174 2.42 -6.43 13.09
N VAL A 175 2.09 -5.13 12.97
CA VAL A 175 1.47 -4.56 11.76
C VAL A 175 2.53 -4.21 10.71
N VAL A 176 2.40 -4.78 9.52
CA VAL A 176 3.11 -4.35 8.31
C VAL A 176 2.35 -3.18 7.69
N LEU A 177 3.07 -2.11 7.40
CA LEU A 177 2.57 -0.96 6.67
C LEU A 177 2.98 -1.11 5.20
N TRP A 178 2.01 -1.33 4.31
CA TRP A 178 2.27 -1.47 2.88
C TRP A 178 1.79 -0.21 2.15
N ALA A 179 2.70 0.44 1.43
CA ALA A 179 2.47 1.70 0.73
C ALA A 179 2.53 1.45 -0.78
N GLY A 180 1.39 1.47 -1.46
CA GLY A 180 1.30 1.41 -2.91
C GLY A 180 1.06 2.78 -3.57
N GLY A 181 0.49 3.73 -2.83
CA GLY A 181 0.27 5.11 -3.29
C GLY A 181 1.16 6.16 -2.62
N PRO A 182 0.86 7.46 -2.82
CA PRO A 182 1.59 8.56 -2.19
C PRO A 182 1.64 8.47 -0.66
N LEU A 183 2.82 8.74 -0.09
CA LEU A 183 3.10 8.53 1.35
C LEU A 183 2.43 9.54 2.31
N THR A 184 1.47 10.33 1.83
CA THR A 184 0.86 11.42 2.60
C THR A 184 0.21 10.91 3.88
N ASN A 185 -0.50 9.78 3.83
CA ASN A 185 -1.14 9.16 5.00
C ASN A 185 -0.12 8.77 6.06
N TYR A 186 0.99 8.13 5.67
CA TYR A 186 2.06 7.74 6.59
C TYR A 186 2.81 8.95 7.17
N ALA A 187 3.06 9.97 6.36
CA ALA A 187 3.69 11.20 6.82
C ALA A 187 2.80 11.94 7.85
N LEU A 188 1.48 11.98 7.62
CA LEU A 188 0.52 12.49 8.58
C LEU A 188 0.47 11.63 9.85
N ALA A 189 0.48 10.30 9.73
CA ALA A 189 0.51 9.39 10.87
C ALA A 189 1.77 9.62 11.74
N LEU A 190 2.94 9.78 11.14
CA LEU A 190 4.19 10.11 11.84
C LEU A 190 4.16 11.49 12.49
N LYS A 191 3.47 12.46 11.86
CA LYS A 191 3.25 13.79 12.44
C LYS A 191 2.33 13.74 13.66
N LEU A 192 1.31 12.87 13.64
CA LEU A 192 0.44 12.62 14.78
C LEU A 192 1.17 11.88 15.91
N ASP A 193 1.92 10.83 15.58
CA ASP A 193 2.74 10.10 16.53
C ASP A 193 4.02 9.51 15.87
N PRO A 194 5.20 10.04 16.19
CA PRO A 194 6.47 9.52 15.69
C PRO A 194 6.74 8.05 16.06
N LYS A 195 6.09 7.52 17.11
CA LYS A 195 6.24 6.11 17.51
C LYS A 195 5.75 5.13 16.46
N VAL A 196 4.93 5.55 15.50
CA VAL A 196 4.51 4.72 14.36
C VAL A 196 5.72 4.03 13.72
N ALA A 197 6.84 4.73 13.55
CA ALA A 197 8.07 4.19 12.96
C ALA A 197 8.69 3.03 13.77
N THR A 198 8.49 3.03 15.09
CA THR A 198 9.03 2.01 16.00
C THR A 198 8.03 0.91 16.36
N LEU A 199 6.73 1.19 16.20
CA LEU A 199 5.65 0.25 16.52
C LEU A 199 5.22 -0.58 15.31
N ALA A 200 5.45 -0.09 14.09
CA ALA A 200 5.27 -0.92 12.89
C ALA A 200 6.28 -2.07 12.88
N LYS A 201 5.84 -3.24 12.42
CA LYS A 201 6.71 -4.40 12.22
C LYS A 201 7.69 -4.16 11.08
N GLU A 202 7.16 -3.68 9.96
CA GLU A 202 7.87 -3.48 8.72
C GLU A 202 7.13 -2.43 7.89
N PHE A 203 7.89 -1.67 7.09
CA PHE A 203 7.36 -0.71 6.15
C PHE A 203 7.78 -1.14 4.74
N VAL A 204 6.81 -1.51 3.92
CA VAL A 204 7.01 -1.96 2.54
C VAL A 204 6.49 -0.88 1.61
N MET A 205 7.33 -0.41 0.69
CA MET A 205 6.98 0.63 -0.26
C MET A 205 7.08 0.06 -1.67
N ASP A 206 5.99 0.14 -2.43
CA ASP A 206 6.06 0.03 -3.88
C ASP A 206 6.64 1.35 -4.43
N CYS A 207 7.75 1.23 -5.13
CA CYS A 207 8.43 2.37 -5.72
C CYS A 207 8.62 2.05 -7.19
N THR A 208 7.78 2.63 -8.03
CA THR A 208 8.18 2.84 -9.41
C THR A 208 9.24 3.94 -9.38
N PRO A 209 10.49 3.67 -9.82
CA PRO A 209 11.37 4.76 -10.15
C PRO A 209 10.75 5.40 -11.40
N THR A 210 9.85 6.37 -11.23
CA THR A 210 9.85 7.48 -12.17
C THR A 210 11.30 7.89 -12.23
N LYS A 211 11.90 7.88 -13.42
CA LYS A 211 13.09 8.70 -13.64
C LYS A 211 12.67 10.07 -13.15
N ALA A 212 12.98 10.40 -11.89
CA ALA A 212 13.32 11.74 -11.52
C ALA A 212 14.28 12.10 -12.63
N GLN A 213 13.82 12.96 -13.52
CA GLN A 213 14.66 13.56 -14.52
C GLN A 213 15.71 14.20 -13.64
N LEU A 214 16.84 13.50 -13.48
CA LEU A 214 18.00 13.96 -12.77
C LEU A 214 18.39 15.17 -13.59
N ILE A 215 17.84 16.33 -13.20
CA ILE A 215 18.33 17.61 -13.64
C ILE A 215 19.80 17.52 -13.27
N PRO A 216 20.72 17.51 -14.26
CA PRO A 216 22.12 17.47 -13.94
C PRO A 216 22.35 18.64 -12.99
N ALA A 217 22.96 18.37 -11.83
CA ALA A 217 23.39 19.42 -10.93
C ALA A 217 24.39 20.29 -11.69
N ARG A 218 23.90 21.27 -12.43
CA ARG A 218 24.71 22.23 -13.15
C ARG A 218 25.21 23.19 -12.10
N SER A 219 26.36 22.82 -11.52
CA SER A 219 27.31 23.70 -10.85
C SER A 219 26.66 24.83 -10.04
N MET A 220 26.13 24.50 -8.85
CA MET A 220 26.08 25.48 -7.77
C MET A 220 27.54 25.72 -7.34
N PRO A 221 28.13 26.92 -7.49
CA PRO A 221 29.47 27.17 -7.00
C PRO A 221 29.41 27.24 -5.47
N GLY A 222 30.05 26.27 -4.78
CA GLY A 222 30.39 26.43 -3.35
C GLY A 222 30.01 25.32 -2.36
N ALA A 223 29.33 24.24 -2.76
CA ALA A 223 28.97 23.17 -1.81
C ALA A 223 30.04 22.06 -1.76
N SER A 224 31.00 22.21 -0.84
CA SER A 224 31.94 21.16 -0.43
C SER A 224 31.17 20.05 0.31
N LEU A 225 31.00 18.88 -0.30
CA LEU A 225 30.49 17.68 0.37
C LEU A 225 31.66 16.88 0.95
N THR A 226 31.81 16.91 2.27
CA THR A 226 32.66 15.98 3.02
C THR A 226 32.00 14.61 3.05
N GLY A 227 32.73 13.59 2.58
CA GLY A 227 32.19 12.26 2.29
C GLY A 227 31.92 11.38 3.51
N GLY A 228 30.74 10.78 3.54
CA GLY A 228 30.42 9.57 4.30
C GLY A 228 30.00 8.47 3.31
N SER A 229 30.80 7.40 3.23
CA SER A 229 30.60 6.29 2.28
C SER A 229 29.45 5.38 2.73
N ILE A 230 28.37 5.31 1.95
CA ILE A 230 27.36 4.25 2.04
C ILE A 230 27.64 3.25 0.92
N ARG A 231 28.00 2.00 1.30
CA ARG A 231 28.22 0.90 0.37
C ARG A 231 26.90 0.49 -0.30
N ARG A 232 26.81 0.68 -1.62
CA ARG A 232 25.77 0.05 -2.45
C ARG A 232 26.06 -1.45 -2.58
N ARG A 233 25.10 -2.31 -2.25
CA ARG A 233 25.11 -3.70 -2.71
C ARG A 233 24.62 -3.72 -4.15
N HIS A 234 25.36 -4.42 -5.01
CA HIS A 234 25.03 -4.60 -6.43
C HIS A 234 23.72 -5.37 -6.59
N GLU A 235 22.73 -4.74 -7.22
CA GLU A 235 21.59 -5.43 -7.82
C GLU A 235 22.01 -6.02 -9.16
N SER A 236 21.95 -7.34 -9.27
CA SER A 236 22.11 -8.06 -10.53
C SER A 236 20.81 -8.01 -11.31
N SER A 237 20.75 -7.14 -12.32
CA SER A 237 19.65 -7.02 -13.26
C SER A 237 19.49 -8.29 -14.11
N CYS A 238 18.33 -8.95 -14.02
CA CYS A 238 17.91 -9.94 -15.01
C CYS A 238 17.44 -9.21 -16.28
N VAL A 239 18.24 -9.27 -17.35
CA VAL A 239 17.86 -8.87 -18.70
C VAL A 239 17.33 -10.10 -19.44
N PRO A 240 16.13 -10.08 -20.06
CA PRO A 240 15.67 -11.19 -20.88
C PRO A 240 16.48 -11.21 -22.19
N ARG A 241 17.10 -12.35 -22.51
CA ARG A 241 17.72 -12.56 -23.84
C ARG A 241 16.62 -12.68 -24.89
N GLY A 242 16.68 -11.83 -25.90
CA GLY A 242 15.86 -11.93 -27.11
C GLY A 242 16.11 -13.26 -27.82
N LYS A 243 15.03 -13.84 -28.34
CA LYS A 243 15.08 -14.99 -29.25
C LYS A 243 15.25 -14.46 -30.67
N ASN A 244 16.35 -14.84 -31.31
CA ASN A 244 16.40 -15.04 -32.75
C ASN A 244 15.83 -16.43 -33.06
#